data_AF-A0A949XZL1-F1
#
_entry.id   AF-A0A949XZL1-F1
#
_cell.length_a   1.000
_cell.length_b   1.000
_cell.length_c   1.000
_cell.angle_alpha   90.00
_cell.angle_beta   90.00
_cell.angle_gamma   90.00
#
_symmetry.space_group_name_H-M   'P 1'
#
loop_
_entity.id
_entity.type
_entity.pdbx_description
1 polymer ?
#
loop_
_entity_poly.entity_id
_entity_poly.type
_entity_poly.pdbx_seq_one_letter_code
_entity_poly.pdbx_strand_id
1 'polypeptide(L)'
;GERLLRFRQAVGLPALNRLLRLGRTTCGDDSKVEAGLTVERIARVDLPVLALYGESSPFLATAAFLEAHLPRCRTAIVPDAKHRAPEENPEGFLRLLQEFLARPPRPAGARRLAT
;
A
#
# COMPACT_ATOMS: atom_id res chain seq x y z
N GLY A 1 8.99 21.65 14.24
CA GLY A 1 9.43 20.40 14.88
C GLY A 1 10.18 19.53 13.88
N GLU A 2 11.20 18.81 14.34
CA GLU A 2 12.12 18.00 13.53
C GLU A 2 11.40 16.98 12.61
N ARG A 3 10.27 16.44 13.05
CA ARG A 3 9.40 15.53 12.28
C ARG A 3 8.83 16.17 11.01
N LEU A 4 8.40 17.44 11.09
CA LEU A 4 7.84 18.18 9.96
C LEU A 4 8.92 18.54 8.93
N LEU A 5 10.15 18.80 9.39
CA LEU A 5 11.31 19.06 8.53
C LEU A 5 11.68 17.81 7.72
N ARG A 6 11.77 16.65 8.36
CA ARG A 6 11.99 15.36 7.67
C ARG A 6 10.90 15.05 6.66
N PHE A 7 9.64 15.26 7.03
CA PHE A 7 8.51 15.08 6.12
C PHE A 7 8.59 16.03 4.92
N ARG A 8 8.88 17.32 5.15
CA ARG A 8 9.08 18.31 4.09
C ARG A 8 10.20 17.92 3.12
N GLN A 9 11.31 17.39 3.62
CA GLN A 9 12.43 16.91 2.79
C GLN A 9 12.01 15.72 1.91
N ALA A 10 11.19 14.81 2.44
CA ALA A 10 10.73 13.64 1.71
C ALA A 10 9.69 13.95 0.61
N VAL A 11 8.75 14.86 0.87
CA VAL A 11 7.63 15.13 -0.07
C VAL A 11 7.81 16.40 -0.92
N GLY A 12 8.72 17.29 -0.53
CA GLY A 12 8.91 18.60 -1.16
C GLY A 12 7.86 19.64 -0.74
N LEU A 13 8.21 20.92 -0.87
CA LEU A 13 7.37 22.04 -0.44
C LEU A 13 5.99 22.10 -1.15
N PRO A 14 5.88 21.85 -2.48
CA PRO A 14 4.58 21.86 -3.16
C PRO A 14 3.62 20.78 -2.64
N ALA A 15 4.12 19.55 -2.41
CA ALA A 15 3.30 18.46 -1.89
C ALA A 15 2.90 18.72 -0.43
N LEU A 16 3.83 19.22 0.40
CA LEU A 16 3.52 19.61 1.78
C LEU A 16 2.39 20.65 1.83
N ASN A 17 2.49 21.71 1.02
CA ASN A 17 1.45 22.75 0.98
C ASN A 17 0.09 22.19 0.53
N ARG A 18 0.08 21.24 -0.42
CA ARG A 18 -1.15 20.56 -0.82
C ARG A 18 -1.74 19.76 0.33
N LEU A 19 -0.93 18.98 1.03
CA LEU A 19 -1.38 18.19 2.18
C LEU A 19 -1.88 19.06 3.33
N LEU A 20 -1.23 20.19 3.61
CA LEU A 20 -1.70 21.15 4.61
C LEU A 20 -3.06 21.76 4.24
N ARG A 21 -3.32 22.03 2.97
CA ARG A 21 -4.64 22.49 2.52
C ARG A 21 -5.69 21.39 2.65
N LEU A 22 -5.38 20.17 2.25
CA LEU A 22 -6.28 19.01 2.39
C LEU A 22 -6.59 18.73 3.86
N GLY A 23 -5.59 18.82 4.74
CA GLY A 23 -5.76 18.63 6.18
C GLY A 23 -6.65 19.68 6.87
N ARG A 24 -7.00 20.78 6.18
CA ARG A 24 -7.98 21.78 6.66
C ARG A 24 -9.40 21.51 6.17
N THR A 25 -9.61 20.44 5.41
CA THR A 25 -10.93 19.94 5.00
C THR A 25 -11.27 18.68 5.80
N THR A 26 -12.43 18.05 5.56
CA THR A 26 -12.77 16.77 6.20
C THR A 26 -11.72 15.69 5.95
N CYS A 27 -10.98 15.77 4.84
CA CYS A 27 -9.88 14.84 4.53
C CYS A 27 -8.86 14.71 5.67
N GLY A 28 -8.63 15.78 6.44
CA GLY A 28 -7.76 15.76 7.62
C GLY A 28 -8.25 14.83 8.72
N ASP A 29 -9.56 14.73 8.91
CA ASP A 29 -10.19 13.85 9.90
C ASP A 29 -10.47 12.46 9.30
N ASP A 30 -10.91 12.41 8.05
CA ASP A 30 -11.17 11.17 7.29
C ASP A 30 -9.92 10.29 7.23
N SER A 31 -8.73 10.90 7.09
CA SER A 31 -7.44 10.18 7.06
C SER A 31 -7.05 9.50 8.38
N LYS A 32 -7.74 9.79 9.49
CA LYS A 32 -7.44 9.28 10.83
C LYS A 32 -8.46 8.27 11.34
N VAL A 33 -9.66 8.23 10.75
CA VAL A 33 -10.70 7.30 11.17
C VAL A 33 -10.58 5.99 10.40
N GLU A 34 -10.87 4.87 11.05
CA GLU A 34 -10.77 3.54 10.41
C GLU A 34 -11.79 3.35 9.28
N ALA A 35 -12.86 4.15 9.22
CA ALA A 35 -13.91 4.13 8.20
C ALA A 35 -14.47 2.71 7.89
N GLY A 36 -14.46 1.82 8.89
CA GLY A 36 -14.92 0.44 8.75
C GLY A 36 -13.93 -0.52 8.08
N LEU A 37 -12.69 -0.11 7.81
CA LEU A 37 -11.58 -0.97 7.33
C LEU A 37 -10.63 -1.33 8.48
N THR A 38 -11.17 -1.99 9.50
CA THR A 38 -10.38 -2.46 10.64
C THR A 38 -9.45 -3.62 10.24
N VAL A 39 -8.41 -3.88 11.05
CA VAL A 39 -7.48 -4.99 10.84
C VAL A 39 -8.21 -6.34 10.78
N GLU A 40 -9.21 -6.54 11.62
CA GLU A 40 -10.02 -7.76 11.67
C GLU A 40 -10.84 -7.94 10.40
N ARG A 41 -11.29 -6.85 9.77
CA ARG A 41 -12.02 -6.90 8.50
C ARG A 41 -11.09 -7.15 7.32
N ILE A 42 -9.92 -6.54 7.33
CA ILE A 42 -8.87 -6.82 6.33
C ILE A 42 -8.50 -8.30 6.37
N ALA A 43 -8.28 -8.87 7.56
CA ALA A 43 -7.91 -10.28 7.73
C ALA A 43 -8.98 -11.29 7.26
N ARG A 44 -10.21 -10.85 6.97
CA ARG A 44 -11.30 -11.68 6.43
C ARG A 44 -11.35 -11.71 4.89
N VAL A 45 -10.47 -11.00 4.20
CA VAL A 45 -10.42 -11.03 2.73
C VAL A 45 -9.78 -12.33 2.26
N ASP A 46 -10.62 -13.26 1.79
CA ASP A 46 -10.21 -14.60 1.35
C ASP A 46 -9.89 -14.70 -0.15
N LEU A 47 -9.98 -13.59 -0.89
CA LEU A 47 -9.59 -13.53 -2.30
C LEU A 47 -8.05 -13.41 -2.44
N PRO A 48 -7.46 -13.88 -3.56
CA PRO A 48 -6.07 -13.55 -3.88
C PRO A 48 -5.86 -12.03 -3.93
N VAL A 49 -4.82 -11.53 -3.27
CA VAL A 49 -4.46 -10.11 -3.24
C VAL A 49 -3.03 -9.92 -3.73
N LEU A 50 -2.81 -8.89 -4.55
CA LEU A 50 -1.49 -8.40 -4.92
C LEU A 50 -1.26 -7.02 -4.27
N ALA A 51 -0.30 -6.96 -3.35
CA ALA A 51 0.24 -5.72 -2.82
C ALA A 51 1.34 -5.21 -3.76
N LEU A 52 0.98 -4.38 -4.75
CA LEU A 52 1.90 -3.87 -5.78
C LEU A 52 2.37 -2.44 -5.46
N TYR A 53 3.66 -2.27 -5.19
CA TYR A 53 4.24 -0.99 -4.76
C TYR A 53 5.50 -0.67 -5.57
N GLY A 54 5.87 0.60 -5.70
CA GLY A 54 7.20 0.97 -6.19
C GLY A 54 8.26 0.77 -5.12
N GLU A 55 9.48 0.45 -5.56
CA GLU A 55 10.66 0.19 -4.72
C GLU A 55 10.97 1.29 -3.71
N SER A 56 10.72 2.55 -4.06
CA SER A 56 10.92 3.71 -3.20
C SER A 56 9.61 4.30 -2.65
N SER A 57 8.56 3.48 -2.54
CA SER A 57 7.27 3.90 -1.99
C SER A 57 7.39 4.28 -0.50
N PRO A 58 6.73 5.37 -0.05
CA PRO A 58 6.64 5.69 1.38
C PRO A 58 5.75 4.72 2.17
N PHE A 59 5.09 3.77 1.49
CA PHE A 59 4.10 2.85 2.06
C PHE A 59 4.57 1.38 2.07
N LEU A 60 5.87 1.10 1.97
CA LEU A 60 6.38 -0.28 2.03
C LEU A 60 6.04 -0.99 3.34
N ALA A 61 5.95 -0.25 4.46
CA ALA A 61 5.48 -0.81 5.72
C ALA A 61 4.02 -1.31 5.63
N THR A 62 3.18 -0.63 4.86
CA THR A 62 1.81 -1.09 4.57
C THR A 62 1.82 -2.36 3.73
N ALA A 63 2.69 -2.47 2.73
CA ALA A 63 2.84 -3.69 1.93
C ALA A 63 3.19 -4.90 2.82
N ALA A 64 4.19 -4.75 3.69
CA ALA A 64 4.59 -5.79 4.64
C ALA A 64 3.46 -6.14 5.62
N PHE A 65 2.72 -5.15 6.11
CA PHE A 65 1.56 -5.38 6.97
C PHE A 65 0.48 -6.20 6.26
N LEU A 66 0.13 -5.83 5.02
CA LEU A 66 -0.89 -6.53 4.24
C LEU A 66 -0.48 -7.98 3.96
N GLU A 67 0.78 -8.23 3.57
CA GLU A 67 1.29 -9.58 3.36
C GLU A 67 1.27 -10.45 4.62
N ALA A 68 1.51 -9.85 5.80
CA ALA A 68 1.47 -10.56 7.07
C ALA A 68 0.04 -10.88 7.56
N HIS A 69 -0.96 -10.08 7.20
CA HIS A 69 -2.32 -10.18 7.78
C HIS A 69 -3.38 -10.73 6.81
N LEU A 70 -3.16 -10.64 5.50
CA LEU A 70 -4.07 -11.19 4.50
C LEU A 70 -3.69 -12.63 4.16
N PRO A 71 -4.63 -13.58 4.24
CA PRO A 71 -4.33 -15.01 4.10
C PRO A 71 -3.78 -15.39 2.72
N ARG A 72 -4.07 -14.58 1.68
CA ARG A 72 -3.71 -14.85 0.28
C ARG A 72 -3.12 -13.62 -0.41
N CYS A 73 -2.39 -12.79 0.34
CA CYS A 73 -1.66 -11.65 -0.20
C CYS A 73 -0.24 -12.04 -0.61
N ARG A 74 0.26 -11.39 -1.66
CA ARG A 74 1.67 -11.41 -2.06
C ARG A 74 2.10 -9.98 -2.34
N THR A 75 3.31 -9.63 -1.93
CA THR A 75 3.90 -8.35 -2.31
C THR A 75 4.66 -8.47 -3.63
N ALA A 76 4.56 -7.45 -4.47
CA ALA A 76 5.39 -7.28 -5.66
C ALA A 76 5.90 -5.85 -5.73
N ILE A 77 7.18 -5.69 -6.11
CA ILE A 77 7.86 -4.40 -6.12
C ILE A 77 8.20 -4.01 -7.56
N VAL A 78 7.74 -2.84 -7.98
CA VAL A 78 8.08 -2.23 -9.27
C VAL A 78 9.45 -1.55 -9.12
N PRO A 79 10.48 -2.00 -9.86
CA PRO A 79 11.84 -1.44 -9.75
C PRO A 79 11.87 0.02 -10.23
N ASP A 80 12.77 0.81 -9.63
CA ASP A 80 13.01 2.22 -9.99
C ASP A 80 11.78 3.14 -9.90
N ALA A 81 10.71 2.70 -9.21
CA ALA A 81 9.48 3.45 -9.03
C ALA A 81 9.29 3.90 -7.56
N LYS A 82 8.52 4.98 -7.35
CA LYS A 82 8.16 5.50 -6.03
C LYS A 82 6.71 5.16 -5.72
N HIS A 83 5.89 6.18 -5.43
CA HIS A 83 4.49 5.98 -5.05
C HIS A 83 3.58 5.81 -6.28
N ARG A 84 3.96 6.37 -7.43
CA ARG A 84 3.12 6.37 -8.64
C ARG A 84 3.65 5.39 -9.67
N ALA A 85 3.89 4.16 -9.24
CA ALA A 85 4.47 3.12 -10.08
C ALA A 85 3.80 2.94 -11.47
N PRO A 86 2.47 3.09 -11.64
CA PRO A 86 1.86 3.06 -12.98
C PRO A 86 2.32 4.18 -13.92
N GLU A 87 2.66 5.36 -13.39
CA GLU A 87 3.17 6.51 -14.15
C GLU A 87 4.69 6.43 -14.31
N GLU A 88 5.40 5.94 -13.28
CA GLU A 88 6.86 6.00 -13.18
C GLU A 88 7.55 4.82 -13.90
N ASN A 89 6.94 3.64 -13.91
CA ASN A 89 7.41 2.46 -14.63
C ASN A 89 6.21 1.60 -15.10
N PRO A 90 5.51 2.05 -16.15
CA PRO A 90 4.30 1.38 -16.65
C PRO A 90 4.55 -0.08 -17.05
N GLU A 91 5.67 -0.37 -17.70
CA GLU A 91 6.03 -1.70 -18.19
C GLU A 91 6.27 -2.68 -17.04
N GLY A 92 7.03 -2.24 -16.01
CA GLY A 92 7.28 -3.03 -14.81
C GLY A 92 6.00 -3.30 -14.02
N PHE A 93 5.14 -2.27 -13.89
CA PHE A 93 3.84 -2.40 -13.25
C PHE A 93 2.94 -3.40 -13.98
N LEU A 94 2.78 -3.25 -15.31
CA LEU A 94 1.93 -4.12 -16.13
C LEU A 94 2.41 -5.57 -16.11
N ARG A 95 3.71 -5.81 -16.21
CA ARG A 95 4.29 -7.16 -16.15
C ARG A 95 3.89 -7.88 -14.86
N LEU A 96 4.11 -7.23 -13.70
CA LEU A 96 3.80 -7.82 -12.39
C LEU A 96 2.29 -8.05 -12.21
N LEU A 97 1.46 -7.14 -12.72
CA LEU A 97 0.00 -7.30 -12.71
C LEU A 97 -0.43 -8.49 -13.58
N GLN A 98 0.09 -8.60 -14.80
CA GLN A 98 -0.21 -9.70 -15.72
C GLN A 98 0.23 -11.05 -15.16
N GLU A 99 1.42 -11.13 -14.55
CA GLU A 99 1.90 -12.34 -13.88
C GLU A 99 0.97 -12.80 -12.74
N PHE A 100 0.40 -11.86 -12.00
CA PHE A 100 -0.58 -12.16 -10.97
C PHE A 100 -1.90 -12.67 -11.56
N LEU A 101 -2.43 -12.00 -12.58
CA LEU A 101 -3.70 -12.34 -13.22
C LEU A 101 -3.65 -13.68 -13.99
N ALA A 102 -2.50 -14.03 -14.56
CA ALA A 102 -2.33 -15.29 -15.29
C ALA A 102 -2.31 -16.52 -14.37
N ARG A 103 -2.15 -16.34 -13.04
CA ARG A 103 -2.10 -17.46 -12.10
C ARG A 103 -3.50 -17.86 -11.64
N PRO A 104 -3.87 -19.15 -11.72
CA PRO A 104 -5.12 -19.62 -11.14
C PRO A 104 -5.10 -19.43 -9.61
N PRO A 105 -6.26 -19.14 -9.00
CA PRO A 105 -6.35 -18.99 -7.55
C PRO A 105 -5.93 -20.29 -6.85
N ARG A 106 -4.87 -20.24 -6.04
CA ARG A 106 -4.49 -21.39 -5.17
C ARG A 106 -5.54 -21.57 -4.08
N PRO A 107 -6.05 -22.79 -3.78
CA PRO A 107 -6.97 -23.00 -2.67
C PRO A 107 -6.39 -22.41 -1.38
N ALA A 108 -7.26 -21.85 -0.52
CA ALA A 108 -6.84 -21.24 0.74
C ALA A 108 -6.06 -22.28 1.58
N GLY A 109 -4.80 -21.97 1.91
CA GLY A 109 -4.00 -22.81 2.78
C GLY A 109 -4.57 -22.77 4.20
N ALA A 110 -4.61 -23.93 4.88
CA ALA A 110 -5.05 -24.03 6.26
C ALA A 110 -4.32 -23.00 7.13
N ARG A 111 -5.11 -22.16 7.80
CA ARG A 111 -4.67 -21.06 8.66
C ARG A 111 -3.62 -21.59 9.65
N ARG A 112 -2.39 -21.06 9.59
CA ARG A 112 -1.41 -21.30 10.66
C ARG A 112 -1.93 -20.52 11.88
N LEU A 113 -2.56 -21.21 12.82
CA LEU A 113 -2.89 -20.65 14.12
C LEU A 113 -1.56 -20.33 14.80
N ALA A 114 -1.28 -19.05 15.02
CA ALA A 114 -0.21 -18.65 15.92
C ALA A 114 -0.62 -19.08 17.34
N THR A 115 0.16 -20.01 17.91
CA THR A 115 0.13 -20.39 19.33
C THR A 115 0.70 -19.30 20.21
#